data_AF-T2K040-F1
#
_entry.id   AF-T2K040-F1
#
_cell.length_a   1.000
_cell.length_b   1.000
_cell.length_c   1.000
_cell.angle_alpha   90.00
_cell.angle_beta   90.00
_cell.angle_gamma   90.00
#
_symmetry.space_group_name_H-M   'P 1'
#
loop_
_entity.id
_entity.type
_entity.pdbx_description
1 polymer ?
#
loop_
_entity_poly.entity_id
_entity_poly.type
_entity_poly.pdbx_seq_one_letter_code
_entity_poly.pdbx_strand_id
1 'polypeptide(L)'
;MAVIGKYCKAYPLKSLRQYEQWTEELENVREETQEIDGKQVQIKRDLSDDDFLYLQENYIVTDGIFKDENVIFAQVTDEWKTFCHERLQFENPLSVESD
;
A
#
# COMPACT_ATOMS: atom_id res chain seq x y z
N MET A 1 2.56 -17.95 5.47
CA MET A 1 1.51 -18.03 4.44
C MET A 1 1.02 -16.61 4.27
N ALA A 2 1.03 -16.08 3.04
CA ALA A 2 0.52 -14.74 2.77
C ALA A 2 -0.94 -14.64 3.20
N VAL A 3 -1.30 -13.52 3.84
CA VAL A 3 -2.64 -13.28 4.35
C VAL A 3 -3.33 -12.24 3.49
N ILE A 4 -4.41 -12.64 2.82
CA ILE A 4 -5.29 -11.69 2.12
C ILE A 4 -6.10 -10.95 3.19
N GLY A 5 -6.04 -9.62 3.17
CA GLY A 5 -6.91 -8.77 4.01
C GLY A 5 -8.37 -8.94 3.63
N LYS A 6 -9.30 -8.78 4.58
CA LYS A 6 -10.73 -8.83 4.24
C LYS A 6 -11.14 -7.67 3.33
N TYR A 7 -10.41 -6.55 3.43
CA TYR A 7 -10.60 -5.37 2.62
C TYR A 7 -9.26 -4.67 2.37
N CYS A 8 -9.05 -4.25 1.13
CA CYS A 8 -8.04 -3.27 0.76
C CYS A 8 -8.58 -2.38 -0.35
N LYS A 9 -8.06 -1.16 -0.45
CA LYS A 9 -8.42 -0.21 -1.50
C LYS A 9 -7.15 0.35 -2.13
N ALA A 10 -7.12 0.36 -3.46
CA ALA A 10 -6.01 0.89 -4.22
C ALA A 10 -6.08 2.43 -4.27
N TYR A 11 -4.94 3.08 -4.06
CA TYR A 11 -4.78 4.52 -4.13
C TYR A 11 -3.57 4.89 -4.99
N PRO A 12 -3.66 5.93 -5.83
CA PRO A 12 -2.50 6.47 -6.53
C PRO A 12 -1.43 6.90 -5.51
N LEU A 13 -0.16 6.61 -5.77
CA LEU A 13 0.95 6.91 -4.89
C LEU A 13 1.07 8.41 -4.62
N LYS A 14 0.78 9.25 -5.62
CA LYS A 14 0.68 10.71 -5.44
C LYS A 14 -0.33 11.15 -4.37
N SER A 15 -1.36 10.34 -4.10
CA SER A 15 -2.33 10.65 -3.06
C SER A 15 -1.79 10.27 -1.69
N LEU A 16 -1.05 9.17 -1.59
CA LEU A 16 -0.41 8.72 -0.35
C LEU A 16 0.73 9.64 0.06
N ARG A 17 1.56 10.09 -0.90
CA ARG A 17 2.65 11.06 -0.72
C ARG A 17 2.18 12.45 -0.25
N GLN A 18 0.88 12.74 -0.27
CA GLN A 18 0.34 13.98 0.32
C GLN A 18 0.31 13.95 1.85
N TYR A 19 0.51 12.79 2.47
CA TYR A 19 0.68 12.70 3.91
C TYR A 19 2.09 13.17 4.30
N GLU A 20 2.18 14.14 5.21
CA GLU A 20 3.45 14.83 5.52
C GLU A 20 4.53 13.90 6.09
N GLN A 21 4.15 12.83 6.78
CA GLN A 21 5.07 11.86 7.37
C GLN A 21 5.24 10.59 6.51
N TRP A 22 4.79 10.63 5.25
CA TRP A 22 4.92 9.51 4.34
C TRP A 22 6.39 9.17 4.06
N THR A 23 6.78 7.94 4.37
CA THR A 23 8.12 7.40 4.10
C THR A 23 7.98 6.01 3.50
N GLU A 24 8.50 5.81 2.28
CA GLU A 24 8.40 4.55 1.57
C GLU A 24 9.52 3.60 1.97
N GLU A 25 9.17 2.40 2.40
CA GLU A 25 10.09 1.28 2.57
C GLU A 25 10.41 0.69 1.19
N LEU A 26 11.21 1.40 0.39
CA LEU A 26 11.54 1.04 -1.00
C LEU A 26 12.23 -0.33 -1.11
N GLU A 27 12.83 -0.82 -0.03
CA GLU A 27 13.37 -2.17 0.05
C GLU A 27 12.30 -3.27 -0.03
N ASN A 28 11.04 -2.96 0.26
CA ASN A 28 9.93 -3.91 0.22
C ASN A 28 9.13 -3.86 -1.08
N VAL A 29 9.48 -2.98 -2.02
CA VAL A 29 8.78 -2.85 -3.31
C VAL A 29 8.72 -4.19 -4.03
N ARG A 30 7.58 -4.45 -4.67
CA ARG A 30 7.34 -5.72 -5.34
C ARG A 30 8.31 -5.92 -6.50
N GLU A 31 8.78 -7.15 -6.62
CA GLU A 31 9.57 -7.55 -7.77
C GLU A 31 8.66 -7.88 -8.95
N GLU A 32 9.08 -7.45 -10.12
CA GLU A 32 8.42 -7.75 -11.38
C GLU A 32 9.40 -8.47 -12.31
N THR A 33 8.85 -9.38 -13.09
CA THR A 33 9.62 -10.10 -14.09
C THR A 33 9.80 -9.19 -15.29
N GLN A 34 11.04 -8.83 -15.56
CA GLN A 34 11.43 -8.09 -16.76
C GLN A 34 12.28 -8.97 -17.67
N GLU A 35 12.15 -8.77 -18.97
CA GLU A 35 13.01 -9.40 -19.96
C GLU A 35 14.17 -8.46 -20.29
N ILE A 36 15.39 -8.83 -19.88
CA ILE A 36 16.62 -8.10 -20.17
C ILE A 36 17.52 -9.04 -20.97
N ASP A 37 17.92 -8.62 -22.17
CA ASP A 37 18.76 -9.40 -23.09
C ASP A 37 18.23 -10.84 -23.35
N GLY A 38 16.91 -10.99 -23.48
CA GLY A 38 16.24 -12.28 -23.71
C GLY A 38 16.22 -13.21 -22.49
N LYS A 39 16.55 -12.71 -21.29
CA LYS A 39 16.45 -13.44 -20.02
C LYS A 39 15.39 -12.80 -19.12
N GLN A 40 14.55 -13.63 -18.53
CA GLN A 40 13.65 -13.20 -17.47
C GLN A 40 14.43 -13.01 -16.17
N VAL A 41 14.39 -11.80 -15.63
CA VAL A 41 14.99 -11.42 -14.35
C VAL A 41 13.90 -10.83 -13.45
N GLN A 42 13.96 -11.13 -12.15
CA GLN A 42 13.14 -10.44 -11.15
C GLN A 42 13.89 -9.19 -10.73
N ILE A 43 13.25 -8.04 -10.89
CA ILE A 43 13.80 -6.76 -10.41
C ILE A 43 12.72 -6.01 -9.66
N LYS A 44 13.10 -5.24 -8.63
CA LYS A 44 12.15 -4.33 -7.97
C LYS A 44 11.64 -3.32 -8.97
N ARG A 45 10.32 -3.15 -9.02
CA ARG A 45 9.75 -2.09 -9.85
C ARG A 45 10.11 -0.72 -9.30
N ASP A 46 10.18 0.29 -10.15
CA ASP A 46 10.30 1.67 -9.71
C ASP A 46 8.90 2.23 -9.39
N LEU A 47 8.76 2.90 -8.25
CA LEU A 47 7.49 3.52 -7.84
C LEU A 47 7.37 4.97 -8.32
N SER A 48 6.41 5.22 -9.19
CA SER A 48 6.02 6.54 -9.69
C SER A 48 4.72 7.04 -9.06
N ASP A 49 4.45 8.33 -9.20
CA ASP A 49 3.25 8.99 -8.66
C ASP A 49 1.93 8.43 -9.20
N ASP A 50 1.95 7.82 -10.39
CA ASP A 50 0.79 7.22 -11.05
C ASP A 50 0.62 5.73 -10.73
N ASP A 51 1.58 5.12 -10.03
CA ASP A 51 1.43 3.76 -9.52
C ASP A 51 0.39 3.70 -8.41
N PHE A 52 -0.22 2.54 -8.25
CA PHE A 52 -1.20 2.29 -7.20
C PHE A 52 -0.60 1.40 -6.12
N LEU A 53 -0.77 1.81 -4.87
CA LEU A 53 -0.53 0.97 -3.70
C LEU A 53 -1.86 0.67 -2.99
N TYR A 54 -1.85 -0.33 -2.12
CA TYR A 54 -3.05 -0.86 -1.48
C TYR A 54 -3.06 -0.49 -0.01
N LEU A 55 -4.03 0.34 0.40
CA LEU A 55 -4.32 0.58 1.80
C LEU A 55 -5.16 -0.58 2.33
N GLN A 56 -4.60 -1.30 3.30
CA GLN A 56 -5.19 -2.49 3.93
C GLN A 56 -6.13 -2.10 5.08
N GLU A 57 -6.99 -3.03 5.50
CA GLU A 57 -7.94 -2.87 6.63
C GLU A 57 -7.29 -2.42 7.95
N ASN A 58 -6.00 -2.70 8.15
CA ASN A 58 -5.21 -2.33 9.31
C ASN A 58 -4.41 -1.03 9.12
N TYR A 59 -4.73 -0.25 8.08
CA TYR A 59 -4.07 1.01 7.70
C TYR A 59 -2.60 0.87 7.27
N ILE A 60 -2.12 -0.35 7.03
CA ILE A 60 -0.83 -0.59 6.40
C ILE A 60 -0.98 -0.40 4.89
N VAL A 61 0.04 0.14 4.23
CA VAL A 61 0.09 0.24 2.77
C VAL A 61 1.06 -0.79 2.20
N THR A 62 0.60 -1.56 1.22
CA THR A 62 1.37 -2.62 0.55
C THR A 62 1.42 -2.41 -0.96
N ASP A 63 2.50 -2.85 -1.61
CA ASP A 63 2.64 -2.91 -3.07
C ASP A 63 2.10 -4.24 -3.60
N GLY A 64 0.83 -4.51 -3.29
CA GLY A 64 0.15 -5.75 -3.60
C GLY A 64 -1.08 -5.97 -2.72
N ILE A 65 -1.85 -7.01 -3.02
CA ILE A 65 -3.13 -7.31 -2.33
C ILE A 65 -2.94 -8.06 -0.99
N PHE A 66 -1.76 -8.62 -0.74
CA PHE A 66 -1.45 -9.35 0.50
C PHE A 66 -1.00 -8.37 1.58
N LYS A 67 -1.53 -8.51 2.80
CA LYS A 67 -1.35 -7.51 3.86
C LYS A 67 -0.02 -7.63 4.61
N ASP A 68 0.69 -8.74 4.42
CA ASP A 68 1.96 -9.09 5.05
C ASP A 68 3.12 -9.16 4.04
N GLU A 69 2.86 -8.84 2.76
CA GLU A 69 3.88 -8.79 1.71
C GLU A 69 4.04 -7.37 1.18
N ASN A 70 5.24 -7.06 0.71
CA ASN A 70 5.59 -5.80 0.06
C ASN A 70 5.10 -4.56 0.82
N VAL A 71 5.31 -4.54 2.14
CA VAL A 71 4.85 -3.45 3.02
C VAL A 71 5.65 -2.18 2.73
N ILE A 72 4.98 -1.17 2.17
CA ILE A 72 5.57 0.13 1.81
C ILE A 72 5.48 1.13 2.94
N PHE A 73 4.42 1.07 3.75
CA PHE A 73 4.25 1.97 4.89
C PHE A 73 3.49 1.28 6.02
N ALA A 74 4.09 1.22 7.20
CA ALA A 74 3.54 0.52 8.38
C ALA A 74 3.32 1.42 9.61
N GLN A 75 3.59 2.73 9.50
CA GLN A 75 3.46 3.65 10.63
C GLN A 75 2.00 4.09 10.82
N VAL A 76 1.23 3.27 11.55
CA VAL A 76 -0.19 3.52 11.82
C VAL A 76 -0.37 4.46 13.02
N THR A 77 -0.32 5.76 12.78
CA THR A 77 -0.64 6.80 13.78
C THR A 77 -2.11 7.26 13.68
N ASP A 78 -2.57 8.06 14.64
CA ASP A 78 -3.92 8.62 14.58
C ASP A 78 -4.05 9.74 13.53
N GLU A 79 -2.96 10.48 13.28
CA GLU A 79 -2.86 11.44 12.17
C GLU A 79 -2.97 10.72 10.83
N TRP A 80 -2.31 9.58 10.67
CA TRP A 80 -2.41 8.75 9.47
C TRP A 80 -3.83 8.24 9.24
N LYS A 81 -4.50 7.72 10.29
CA LYS A 81 -5.91 7.31 10.18
C LYS A 81 -6.79 8.49 9.78
N THR A 82 -6.59 9.65 10.40
CA THR A 82 -7.35 10.88 10.08
C THR A 82 -7.16 11.26 8.61
N PHE A 83 -5.92 11.25 8.12
CA PHE A 83 -5.62 11.47 6.70
C PHE A 83 -6.31 10.44 5.79
N CYS A 84 -6.29 9.16 6.15
CA CYS A 84 -6.98 8.10 5.42
C CYS A 84 -8.50 8.38 5.30
N HIS A 85 -9.14 8.77 6.41
CA HIS A 85 -10.58 9.07 6.43
C HIS A 85 -10.91 10.36 5.69
N GLU A 86 -10.23 11.46 6.01
CA GLU A 86 -10.60 12.79 5.52
C GLU A 86 -10.10 13.08 4.10
N ARG A 87 -8.90 12.61 3.74
CA ARG A 87 -8.28 12.90 2.43
C ARG A 87 -8.45 11.76 1.45
N LEU A 88 -8.20 10.53 1.88
CA LEU A 88 -8.34 9.35 1.01
C LEU A 88 -9.77 8.80 0.97
N GLN A 89 -10.67 9.31 1.81
CA GLN A 89 -12.06 8.82 1.90
C GLN A 89 -12.07 7.29 2.05
N PHE A 90 -11.18 6.79 2.91
CA PHE A 90 -11.03 5.38 3.21
C PHE A 90 -12.03 4.98 4.29
N GLU A 91 -13.14 4.41 3.87
CA GLU A 91 -14.11 3.79 4.78
C GLU A 91 -13.83 2.30 4.85
N ASN A 92 -13.53 1.79 6.04
CA ASN A 92 -13.43 0.35 6.25
C ASN A 92 -14.84 -0.19 6.52
N PRO A 93 -15.43 -0.99 5.61
CA PRO A 93 -16.79 -1.52 5.80
C PRO A 93 -16.91 -2.46 7.02
N LEU A 94 -15.81 -2.88 7.63
CA LEU A 94 -15.80 -3.70 8.84
C LEU A 94 -15.83 -2.89 10.14
N SER A 95 -15.67 -1.56 10.09
CA SER A 95 -15.70 -0.74 11.31
C SER A 95 -17.11 -0.46 11.83
N VAL A 96 -18.15 -0.91 11.13
CA VAL A 96 -19.58 -0.73 11.49
C VAL A 96 -20.20 -1.91 12.25
N GLU A 97 -19.42 -2.91 12.67
CA GLU A 97 -19.91 -4.00 13.54
C GLU A 97 -19.48 -3.80 15.00
N SER A 98 -20.07 -2.83 15.71
CA SER A 98 -20.15 -2.76 17.18
C SER A 98 -21.07 -1.61 17.61
N ASP A 99 -22.39 -1.83 17.58
CA ASP A 99 -23.39 -1.06 18.36
C ASP A 99 -24.25 -2.07 19.13
#